data_AF-A0AB33SYB7-F1
#
_entry.id   AF-A0AB33SYB7-F1
#
_cell.length_a   1.000
_cell.length_b   1.000
_cell.length_c   1.000
_cell.angle_alpha   90.00
_cell.angle_beta   90.00
_cell.angle_gamma   90.00
#
_symmetry.space_group_name_H-M   'P 1'
#
loop_
_entity.id
_entity.type
_entity.pdbx_description
1 polymer ?
#
loop_
_entity_poly.entity_id
_entity_poly.type
_entity_poly.pdbx_seq_one_letter_code
_entity_poly.pdbx_strand_id
1 'polypeptide(L)'
;MTVSVGGPLSYAPSVGDYTRRISRSRYSDRQIAVAVSAGIFLGLFSTATFGAFTASTFSAPTASYVADMVATAPGWYVVPLLILAVLGGCGQGVISIYSSGLDLESIVPRLNRTQTTLIASGIAVVLMYLGVVVTDAIDSVTGMTVVLNSFAGSWVAINICGFFKANRGQYDPKALQRFGQDGRGGLYWFSHGFNVRAVVPFIAGSGLGLLTVQNDLYQAPFANIAGGIDVSLLLSVVVGGGLYWLAQVSWPAPRVVVSSGSSA
;
A
#
# COMPACT_ATOMS: atom_id res chain seq x y z
N MET A 1 -7.34 14.81 5.02
CA MET A 1 -5.88 14.65 4.89
C MET A 1 -5.49 13.18 4.90
N THR A 2 -5.71 12.44 6.00
CA THR A 2 -5.27 11.04 6.14
C THR A 2 -5.85 10.08 5.10
N VAL A 3 -7.14 10.24 4.76
CA VAL A 3 -7.80 9.47 3.71
C VAL A 3 -7.16 9.70 2.33
N SER A 4 -6.77 10.94 2.02
CA SER A 4 -6.18 11.31 0.73
C SER A 4 -4.80 10.68 0.48
N VAL A 5 -4.06 10.36 1.55
CA VAL A 5 -2.74 9.71 1.45
C VAL A 5 -2.87 8.19 1.24
N GLY A 6 -4.01 7.59 1.60
CA GLY A 6 -4.26 6.17 1.36
C GLY A 6 -4.21 5.78 -0.12
N GLY A 7 -4.68 6.67 -1.01
CA GLY A 7 -4.64 6.47 -2.45
C GLY A 7 -3.21 6.23 -2.97
N PRO A 8 -2.27 7.18 -2.83
CA PRO A 8 -0.89 6.96 -3.24
C PRO A 8 -0.18 5.81 -2.50
N LEU A 9 -0.47 5.62 -1.20
CA LEU A 9 0.16 4.56 -0.40
C LEU A 9 -0.18 3.17 -0.91
N SER A 10 -1.42 2.93 -1.38
CA SER A 10 -1.83 1.61 -1.88
C SER A 10 -1.07 1.19 -3.15
N TYR A 11 -0.57 2.14 -3.94
CA TYR A 11 0.22 1.86 -5.14
C TYR A 11 1.70 1.56 -4.85
N ALA A 12 2.18 1.73 -3.62
CA ALA A 12 3.60 1.55 -3.29
C ALA A 12 4.15 0.16 -3.68
N PRO A 13 3.44 -0.96 -3.45
CA PRO A 13 3.87 -2.27 -3.93
C PRO A 13 3.88 -2.37 -5.46
N SER A 14 2.82 -1.87 -6.11
CA SER A 14 2.66 -1.94 -7.57
C SER A 14 3.78 -1.21 -8.31
N VAL A 15 4.28 -0.09 -7.77
CA VAL A 15 5.41 0.64 -8.36
C VAL A 15 6.64 -0.29 -8.50
N GLY A 16 6.94 -1.13 -7.51
CA GLY A 16 8.03 -2.10 -7.60
C GLY A 16 7.85 -3.12 -8.74
N ASP A 17 6.64 -3.64 -8.90
CA ASP A 17 6.31 -4.64 -9.92
C ASP A 17 6.44 -4.11 -11.36
N TYR A 18 5.97 -2.88 -11.60
CA TYR A 18 6.01 -2.27 -12.93
C TYR A 18 7.40 -1.75 -13.28
N THR A 19 8.10 -1.11 -12.33
CA THR A 19 9.44 -0.55 -12.57
C THR A 19 10.49 -1.62 -12.87
N ARG A 20 10.32 -2.85 -12.37
CA ARG A 20 11.19 -4.00 -12.72
C ARG A 20 11.26 -4.27 -14.24
N ARG A 21 10.23 -3.89 -15.00
CA ARG A 21 10.17 -4.10 -16.46
C ARG A 21 10.78 -2.95 -17.26
N ILE A 22 11.18 -1.86 -16.60
CA ILE A 22 11.76 -0.69 -17.26
C ILE A 22 13.26 -0.89 -17.41
N SER A 23 13.79 -0.68 -18.62
CA SER A 23 15.23 -0.81 -18.85
C SER A 23 16.00 0.31 -18.16
N ARG A 24 16.93 -0.08 -17.28
CA ARG A 24 17.90 0.83 -16.64
C ARG A 24 18.91 1.43 -17.63
N SER A 25 19.10 0.83 -18.81
CA SER A 25 19.99 1.41 -19.82
C SER A 25 19.37 2.61 -20.54
N ARG A 26 18.03 2.71 -20.55
CA ARG A 26 17.30 3.72 -21.32
C ARG A 26 16.75 4.86 -20.45
N TYR A 27 16.46 4.59 -19.18
CA TYR A 27 15.82 5.56 -18.29
C TYR A 27 16.55 5.61 -16.94
N SER A 28 16.72 6.82 -16.41
CA SER A 28 17.28 7.05 -15.08
C SER A 28 16.23 6.91 -13.98
N ASP A 29 16.66 6.58 -12.77
CA ASP A 29 15.79 6.44 -11.59
C ASP A 29 14.96 7.71 -11.32
N ARG A 30 15.56 8.89 -11.53
CA ARG A 30 14.86 10.18 -11.38
C ARG A 30 13.74 10.37 -12.40
N GLN A 31 13.96 9.98 -13.66
CA GLN A 31 12.92 10.07 -14.70
C GLN A 31 11.74 9.14 -14.37
N ILE A 32 12.04 7.92 -13.91
CA ILE A 32 11.01 6.96 -13.49
C ILE A 32 10.23 7.50 -12.29
N ALA A 33 10.92 8.00 -11.26
CA ALA A 33 10.29 8.55 -10.07
C ALA A 33 9.36 9.74 -10.38
N VAL A 34 9.80 10.66 -11.26
CA VAL A 34 8.98 11.80 -11.69
C VAL A 34 7.78 11.33 -12.51
N ALA A 35 7.97 10.41 -13.45
CA ALA A 35 6.88 9.90 -14.28
C ALA A 35 5.81 9.18 -13.45
N VAL A 36 6.22 8.32 -12.51
CA VAL A 36 5.32 7.62 -11.58
C VAL A 36 4.59 8.62 -10.68
N SER A 37 5.31 9.57 -10.09
CA SER A 37 4.71 10.58 -9.20
C SER A 37 3.71 11.46 -9.95
N ALA A 38 4.05 11.89 -11.15
CA ALA A 38 3.17 12.68 -12.00
C ALA A 38 1.93 11.88 -12.43
N GLY A 39 2.10 10.61 -12.81
CA GLY A 39 0.98 9.73 -13.17
C GLY A 39 0.00 9.51 -12.02
N ILE A 40 0.50 9.16 -10.83
CA ILE A 40 -0.32 8.99 -9.63
C ILE A 40 -1.00 10.30 -9.26
N PHE A 41 -0.25 11.41 -9.25
CA PHE A 41 -0.81 12.72 -8.92
C PHE A 41 -1.92 13.12 -9.89
N LEU A 42 -1.67 13.10 -11.21
CA LEU A 42 -2.66 13.49 -12.21
C LEU A 42 -3.89 12.58 -12.17
N GLY A 43 -3.71 11.27 -12.03
CA GLY A 43 -4.83 10.32 -11.96
C GLY A 43 -5.71 10.53 -10.73
N LEU A 44 -5.11 10.65 -9.54
CA LEU A 44 -5.84 10.87 -8.30
C LEU A 44 -6.42 12.28 -8.21
N PHE A 45 -5.66 13.30 -8.63
CA PHE A 45 -6.10 14.69 -8.60
C PHE A 45 -7.27 14.94 -9.55
N SER A 46 -7.21 14.42 -10.79
CA SER A 46 -8.32 14.56 -11.74
C SER A 46 -9.59 13.88 -11.24
N THR A 47 -9.47 12.65 -10.72
CA THR A 47 -10.60 11.90 -10.16
C THR A 47 -11.18 12.60 -8.92
N ALA A 48 -10.34 13.08 -8.00
CA ALA A 48 -10.76 13.79 -6.80
C ALA A 48 -11.42 15.13 -7.14
N THR A 49 -10.88 15.87 -8.09
CA THR A 49 -11.45 17.15 -8.54
C THR A 49 -12.80 16.93 -9.21
N PHE A 50 -12.93 15.90 -10.04
CA PHE A 50 -14.20 15.51 -10.64
C PHE A 50 -15.22 15.16 -9.57
N GLY A 51 -14.87 14.29 -8.62
CA GLY A 51 -15.75 13.89 -7.51
C GLY A 51 -16.16 15.05 -6.61
N ALA A 52 -15.25 16.00 -6.33
CA ALA A 52 -15.56 17.20 -5.57
C ALA A 52 -16.51 18.14 -6.32
N PHE A 53 -16.30 18.31 -7.62
CA PHE A 53 -17.15 19.14 -8.47
C PHE A 53 -18.57 18.56 -8.55
N THR A 54 -18.72 17.27 -8.83
CA THR A 54 -20.03 16.61 -8.90
C THR A 54 -20.72 16.60 -7.53
N ALA A 55 -20.00 16.31 -6.45
CA ALA A 55 -20.55 16.34 -5.09
C ALA A 55 -21.11 17.72 -4.72
N SER A 56 -20.50 18.81 -5.20
CA SER A 56 -21.00 20.18 -4.96
C SER A 56 -22.35 20.48 -5.62
N THR A 57 -22.78 19.64 -6.57
CA THR A 57 -24.08 19.80 -7.24
C THR A 57 -25.23 19.11 -6.51
N PHE A 58 -24.93 18.30 -5.48
CA PHE A 58 -25.96 17.58 -4.73
C PHE A 58 -26.70 18.51 -3.77
N SER A 59 -28.01 18.62 -3.92
CA SER A 59 -28.85 19.47 -3.07
C SER A 59 -29.02 18.93 -1.65
N ALA A 60 -28.99 17.61 -1.49
CA ALA A 60 -29.13 16.90 -0.22
C ALA A 60 -28.27 15.62 -0.23
N PRO A 61 -26.95 15.73 0.01
CA PRO A 61 -26.06 14.58 -0.04
C PRO A 61 -26.37 13.59 1.10
N THR A 62 -26.41 12.30 0.76
CA THR A 62 -26.45 11.18 1.69
C THR A 62 -25.04 10.61 1.90
N ALA A 63 -24.92 9.53 2.67
CA ALA A 63 -23.65 8.83 2.87
C ALA A 63 -23.13 8.15 1.58
N SER A 64 -24.00 7.88 0.61
CA SER A 64 -23.65 7.19 -0.63
C SER A 64 -23.52 8.15 -1.81
N TYR A 65 -22.29 8.58 -2.07
CA TYR A 65 -21.96 9.42 -3.23
C TYR A 65 -22.50 8.86 -4.56
N VAL A 66 -22.44 7.53 -4.74
CA VAL A 66 -22.91 6.89 -5.98
C VAL A 66 -24.44 6.98 -6.11
N ALA A 67 -25.17 6.78 -5.01
CA ALA A 67 -26.64 6.86 -5.04
C ALA A 67 -27.09 8.29 -5.37
N ASP A 68 -26.48 9.29 -4.74
CA ASP A 68 -26.79 10.70 -5.00
C ASP A 68 -26.44 11.11 -6.43
N MET A 69 -25.33 10.59 -6.97
CA MET A 69 -24.91 10.83 -8.33
C MET A 69 -25.91 10.25 -9.35
N VAL A 70 -26.40 9.02 -9.14
CA VAL A 70 -27.39 8.39 -10.02
C VAL A 70 -28.75 9.09 -9.92
N ALA A 71 -29.15 9.51 -8.72
CA ALA A 71 -30.43 10.21 -8.51
C ALA A 71 -30.45 11.61 -9.15
N THR A 72 -29.31 12.30 -9.19
CA THR A 72 -29.19 13.67 -9.72
C THR A 72 -28.84 13.68 -11.22
N ALA A 73 -28.24 12.60 -11.73
CA ALA A 73 -27.81 12.51 -13.13
C ALA A 73 -29.00 12.41 -14.11
N PRO A 74 -28.88 13.01 -15.32
CA PRO A 74 -29.79 12.71 -16.41
C PRO A 74 -29.81 11.21 -16.72
N GLY A 75 -30.98 10.63 -17.00
CA GLY A 75 -31.12 9.17 -17.18
C GLY A 75 -30.21 8.56 -18.25
N TRP A 76 -29.85 9.33 -19.30
CA TRP A 76 -28.91 8.88 -20.33
C TRP A 76 -27.47 8.75 -19.81
N TYR A 77 -27.08 9.54 -18.79
CA TYR A 77 -25.72 9.59 -18.25
C TYR A 77 -25.42 8.41 -17.33
N VAL A 78 -26.45 7.75 -16.79
CA VAL A 78 -26.31 6.54 -15.96
C VAL A 78 -25.60 5.42 -16.73
N VAL A 79 -25.88 5.24 -18.02
CA VAL A 79 -25.26 4.17 -18.83
C VAL A 79 -23.74 4.38 -18.97
N PRO A 80 -23.23 5.54 -19.43
CA PRO A 80 -21.80 5.84 -19.40
C PRO A 80 -21.17 5.69 -18.01
N LEU A 81 -21.86 6.13 -16.94
CA LEU A 81 -21.35 5.98 -15.57
C LEU A 81 -21.16 4.51 -15.18
N LEU A 82 -22.12 3.64 -15.50
CA LEU A 82 -22.01 2.21 -15.23
C LEU A 82 -20.86 1.59 -16.02
N ILE A 83 -20.68 1.96 -17.29
CA ILE A 83 -19.54 1.48 -18.09
C ILE A 83 -18.21 1.90 -17.44
N LEU A 84 -18.08 3.17 -17.05
CA LEU A 84 -16.88 3.68 -16.39
C LEU A 84 -16.64 2.99 -15.03
N ALA A 85 -17.69 2.77 -14.24
CA ALA A 85 -17.61 2.10 -12.96
C ALA A 85 -17.12 0.65 -13.11
N VAL A 86 -17.69 -0.09 -14.08
CA VAL A 86 -17.28 -1.47 -14.37
C VAL A 86 -15.85 -1.52 -14.88
N LEU A 87 -15.50 -0.73 -15.90
CA LEU A 87 -14.15 -0.74 -16.47
C LEU A 87 -13.08 -0.29 -15.48
N GLY A 88 -13.36 0.76 -14.70
CA GLY A 88 -12.46 1.26 -13.66
C GLY A 88 -12.27 0.25 -12.52
N GLY A 89 -13.38 -0.34 -12.04
CA GLY A 89 -13.37 -1.37 -11.00
C GLY A 89 -12.64 -2.63 -11.44
N CYS A 90 -12.89 -3.12 -12.67
CA CYS A 90 -12.18 -4.26 -13.23
C CYS A 90 -10.67 -4.00 -13.34
N GLY A 91 -10.26 -2.81 -13.81
CA GLY A 91 -8.84 -2.45 -13.92
C GLY A 91 -8.12 -2.51 -12.56
N GLN A 92 -8.72 -1.91 -11.52
CA GLN A 92 -8.18 -1.96 -10.16
C GLN A 92 -8.18 -3.38 -9.59
N GLY A 93 -9.28 -4.13 -9.79
CA GLY A 93 -9.40 -5.51 -9.32
C GLY A 93 -8.32 -6.42 -9.89
N VAL A 94 -7.98 -6.27 -11.19
CA VAL A 94 -6.92 -7.06 -11.83
C VAL A 94 -5.56 -6.78 -11.20
N ILE A 95 -5.24 -5.52 -10.90
CA ILE A 95 -3.96 -5.16 -10.25
C ILE A 95 -3.88 -5.80 -8.85
N SER A 96 -4.95 -5.69 -8.07
CA SER A 96 -5.02 -6.23 -6.70
C SER A 96 -4.94 -7.76 -6.65
N ILE A 97 -5.62 -8.45 -7.57
CA ILE A 97 -5.56 -9.91 -7.71
C ILE A 97 -4.16 -10.34 -8.16
N TYR A 98 -3.57 -9.61 -9.11
CA TYR A 98 -2.23 -9.91 -9.60
C TYR A 98 -1.17 -9.77 -8.49
N SER A 99 -1.20 -8.68 -7.73
CA SER A 99 -0.30 -8.46 -6.59
C SER A 99 -0.46 -9.56 -5.53
N SER A 100 -1.70 -9.83 -5.10
CA SER A 100 -1.99 -10.88 -4.11
C SER A 100 -1.54 -12.27 -4.58
N GLY A 101 -1.67 -12.55 -5.88
CA GLY A 101 -1.21 -13.80 -6.49
C GLY A 101 0.31 -13.97 -6.45
N LEU A 102 1.06 -12.88 -6.68
CA LEU A 102 2.53 -12.86 -6.55
C LEU A 102 2.97 -13.03 -5.09
N ASP A 103 2.27 -12.38 -4.15
CA ASP A 103 2.54 -12.52 -2.72
C ASP A 103 2.37 -13.99 -2.29
N LEU A 104 1.28 -14.64 -2.70
CA LEU A 104 1.02 -16.05 -2.39
C LEU A 104 2.03 -17.00 -3.06
N GLU A 105 2.45 -16.70 -4.29
CA GLU A 105 3.50 -17.44 -5.01
C GLU A 105 4.84 -17.38 -4.26
N SER A 106 5.17 -16.24 -3.64
CA SER A 106 6.40 -16.09 -2.86
C SER A 106 6.40 -16.88 -1.54
N ILE A 107 5.23 -17.06 -0.92
CA ILE A 107 5.07 -17.79 0.35
C ILE A 107 5.01 -19.30 0.11
N VAL A 108 4.39 -19.72 -1.00
CA VAL A 108 4.20 -21.14 -1.34
C VAL A 108 4.83 -21.43 -2.71
N PRO A 109 6.16 -21.67 -2.77
CA PRO A 109 6.90 -21.86 -4.03
C PRO A 109 6.44 -23.05 -4.87
N ARG A 110 5.63 -23.94 -4.28
CA ARG A 110 5.11 -25.16 -4.91
C ARG A 110 3.87 -24.92 -5.79
N LEU A 111 3.26 -23.74 -5.70
CA LEU A 111 2.05 -23.43 -6.47
C LEU A 111 2.41 -22.72 -7.78
N ASN A 112 1.75 -23.13 -8.86
CA ASN A 112 1.88 -22.42 -10.13
C ASN A 112 1.11 -21.10 -10.08
N ARG A 113 1.57 -20.08 -10.83
CA ARG A 113 0.98 -18.74 -10.87
C ARG A 113 -0.53 -18.70 -11.16
N THR A 114 -1.04 -19.63 -11.97
CA THR A 114 -2.49 -19.76 -12.22
C THR A 114 -3.24 -20.18 -10.97
N GLN A 115 -2.67 -21.10 -10.18
CA GLN A 115 -3.29 -21.61 -8.95
C GLN A 115 -3.31 -20.54 -7.86
N THR A 116 -2.22 -19.80 -7.67
CA THR A 116 -2.17 -18.72 -6.67
C THR A 116 -3.16 -17.60 -7.00
N THR A 117 -3.28 -17.25 -8.28
CA THR A 117 -4.26 -16.26 -8.76
C THR A 117 -5.69 -16.73 -8.53
N LEU A 118 -6.01 -18.00 -8.81
CA LEU A 118 -7.34 -18.57 -8.59
C LEU A 118 -7.71 -18.63 -7.10
N ILE A 119 -6.78 -19.04 -6.25
CA ILE A 119 -6.98 -19.08 -4.79
C ILE A 119 -7.22 -17.67 -4.25
N ALA A 120 -6.36 -16.71 -4.62
CA ALA A 120 -6.51 -15.31 -4.20
C ALA A 120 -7.86 -14.72 -4.66
N SER A 121 -8.26 -15.00 -5.90
CA SER A 121 -9.56 -14.57 -6.44
C SER A 121 -10.73 -15.20 -5.70
N GLY A 122 -10.67 -16.51 -5.42
CA GLY A 122 -11.71 -17.22 -4.68
C GLY A 122 -11.89 -16.70 -3.26
N ILE A 123 -10.78 -16.50 -2.54
CA ILE A 123 -10.79 -15.90 -1.19
C ILE A 123 -11.37 -14.48 -1.25
N ALA A 124 -10.95 -13.67 -2.22
CA ALA A 124 -11.46 -12.32 -2.40
C ALA A 124 -12.99 -12.30 -2.65
N VAL A 125 -13.51 -13.21 -3.49
CA VAL A 125 -14.95 -13.32 -3.75
C VAL A 125 -15.72 -13.72 -2.49
N VAL A 126 -15.23 -14.71 -1.74
CA VAL A 126 -15.87 -15.16 -0.49
C VAL A 126 -15.89 -14.02 0.54
N LEU A 127 -14.76 -13.36 0.75
CA LEU A 127 -14.68 -12.23 1.69
C LEU A 127 -15.53 -11.05 1.24
N MET A 128 -15.56 -10.74 -0.05
CA MET A 128 -16.42 -9.69 -0.61
C MET A 128 -17.89 -10.03 -0.38
N TYR A 129 -18.31 -11.27 -0.67
CA TYR A 129 -19.69 -11.70 -0.47
C TYR A 129 -20.09 -11.61 1.01
N LEU A 130 -19.24 -12.12 1.91
CA LEU A 130 -19.47 -12.03 3.35
C LEU A 130 -19.53 -10.57 3.84
N GLY A 131 -18.60 -9.72 3.39
CA GLY A 131 -18.57 -8.30 3.80
C GLY A 131 -19.77 -7.51 3.28
N VAL A 132 -20.07 -7.61 1.99
CA VAL A 132 -21.12 -6.78 1.36
C VAL A 132 -22.52 -7.27 1.72
N VAL A 133 -22.77 -8.59 1.68
CA VAL A 133 -24.14 -9.13 1.79
C VAL A 133 -24.56 -9.36 3.24
N VAL A 134 -23.62 -9.68 4.13
CA VAL A 134 -23.96 -10.03 5.53
C VAL A 134 -23.88 -8.81 6.46
N THR A 135 -23.04 -7.81 6.15
CA THR A 135 -22.70 -6.74 7.12
C THR A 135 -22.92 -5.30 6.65
N ASP A 136 -23.49 -5.05 5.46
CA ASP A 136 -23.68 -3.68 4.90
C ASP A 136 -22.38 -2.83 4.98
N ALA A 137 -21.25 -3.45 4.58
CA ALA A 137 -19.90 -3.04 4.97
C ALA A 137 -19.34 -1.75 4.34
N ILE A 138 -20.14 -0.89 3.72
CA ILE A 138 -19.62 0.35 3.08
C ILE A 138 -18.95 1.25 4.12
N ASP A 139 -19.54 1.38 5.31
CA ASP A 139 -18.94 2.13 6.41
C ASP A 139 -17.66 1.41 6.90
N SER A 140 -17.71 0.08 7.02
CA SER A 140 -16.61 -0.79 7.46
C SER A 140 -15.34 -0.65 6.59
N VAL A 141 -15.50 -0.50 5.28
CA VAL A 141 -14.39 -0.36 4.32
C VAL A 141 -13.62 0.95 4.53
N THR A 142 -14.32 2.05 4.78
CA THR A 142 -13.66 3.35 5.00
C THR A 142 -12.88 3.34 6.31
N GLY A 143 -13.43 2.79 7.39
CA GLY A 143 -12.70 2.65 8.66
C GLY A 143 -11.52 1.70 8.60
N MET A 144 -11.67 0.57 7.90
CA MET A 144 -10.58 -0.37 7.70
C MET A 144 -9.45 0.24 6.86
N THR A 145 -9.75 1.13 5.93
CA THR A 145 -8.74 1.84 5.14
C THR A 145 -7.84 2.71 6.02
N VAL A 146 -8.39 3.43 7.00
CA VAL A 146 -7.58 4.28 7.90
C VAL A 146 -6.69 3.42 8.81
N VAL A 147 -7.22 2.30 9.28
CA VAL A 147 -6.46 1.28 10.02
C VAL A 147 -5.30 0.73 9.18
N LEU A 148 -5.58 0.31 7.94
CA LEU A 148 -4.56 -0.22 7.01
C LEU A 148 -3.50 0.83 6.66
N ASN A 149 -3.87 2.11 6.55
CA ASN A 149 -2.92 3.19 6.34
C ASN A 149 -1.91 3.32 7.48
N SER A 150 -2.30 3.02 8.72
CA SER A 150 -1.37 3.03 9.87
C SER A 150 -0.27 1.98 9.71
N PHE A 151 -0.63 0.78 9.25
CA PHE A 151 0.34 -0.28 8.94
C PHE A 151 1.16 0.04 7.67
N ALA A 152 0.51 0.48 6.59
CA ALA A 152 1.19 0.79 5.34
C ALA A 152 2.20 1.94 5.52
N GLY A 153 1.84 2.98 6.29
CA GLY A 153 2.70 4.13 6.56
C GLY A 153 3.99 3.74 7.27
N SER A 154 3.90 2.95 8.34
CA SER A 154 5.08 2.47 9.07
C SER A 154 5.95 1.55 8.18
N TRP A 155 5.34 0.69 7.37
CA TRP A 155 6.04 -0.17 6.42
C TRP A 155 6.79 0.64 5.35
N VAL A 156 6.14 1.62 4.71
CA VAL A 156 6.78 2.50 3.72
C VAL A 156 7.96 3.25 4.35
N ALA A 157 7.75 3.82 5.54
CA ALA A 157 8.79 4.57 6.25
C ALA A 157 10.04 3.71 6.51
N ILE A 158 9.84 2.49 7.01
CA ILE A 158 10.94 1.55 7.29
C ILE A 158 11.66 1.14 6.02
N ASN A 159 10.94 0.89 4.92
CA ASN A 159 11.57 0.53 3.63
C ASN A 159 12.40 1.69 3.07
N ILE A 160 11.89 2.91 3.10
CA ILE A 160 12.62 4.11 2.67
C ILE A 160 13.87 4.32 3.53
N CYS A 161 13.74 4.27 4.85
CA CYS A 161 14.88 4.38 5.75
C CYS A 161 15.89 3.24 5.54
N GLY A 162 15.43 2.01 5.31
CA GLY A 162 16.28 0.86 5.00
C GLY A 162 17.04 1.04 3.70
N PHE A 163 16.38 1.52 2.65
CA PHE A 163 16.99 1.81 1.36
C PHE A 163 18.12 2.84 1.49
N PHE A 164 17.87 3.98 2.13
CA PHE A 164 18.86 5.06 2.21
C PHE A 164 19.94 4.82 3.27
N LYS A 165 19.58 4.31 4.45
CA LYS A 165 20.49 4.21 5.61
C LYS A 165 21.18 2.85 5.69
N ALA A 166 20.41 1.78 5.65
CA ALA A 166 20.94 0.42 5.87
C ALA A 166 21.69 -0.08 4.63
N ASN A 167 21.11 0.15 3.44
CA ASN A 167 21.59 -0.40 2.17
C ASN A 167 22.24 0.63 1.24
N ARG A 168 22.13 1.93 1.55
CA ARG A 168 22.69 3.05 0.73
C ARG A 168 22.34 2.95 -0.76
N GLY A 169 21.14 2.49 -1.05
CA GLY A 169 20.62 2.31 -2.41
C GLY A 169 21.13 1.06 -3.14
N GLN A 170 21.85 0.16 -2.47
CA GLN A 170 22.40 -1.05 -3.08
C GLN A 170 21.84 -2.31 -2.42
N TYR A 171 21.32 -3.22 -3.23
CA TYR A 171 20.85 -4.52 -2.80
C TYR A 171 21.53 -5.60 -3.62
N ASP A 172 22.06 -6.64 -2.97
CA ASP A 172 22.50 -7.87 -3.63
C ASP A 172 21.29 -8.72 -4.08
N PRO A 173 21.04 -8.86 -5.41
CA PRO A 173 19.92 -9.64 -5.92
C PRO A 173 20.03 -11.14 -5.59
N LYS A 174 21.25 -11.68 -5.55
CA LYS A 174 21.49 -13.10 -5.27
C LYS A 174 21.14 -13.42 -3.81
N ALA A 175 21.54 -12.55 -2.90
CA ALA A 175 21.19 -12.70 -1.49
C ALA A 175 19.69 -12.51 -1.22
N LEU A 176 18.97 -11.69 -2.02
CA LEU A 176 17.51 -11.53 -1.91
C LEU A 176 16.73 -12.76 -2.39
N GLN A 177 17.20 -13.43 -3.46
CA GLN A 177 16.49 -14.58 -4.05
C GLN A 177 16.81 -15.92 -3.38
N ARG A 178 17.72 -15.94 -2.41
CA ARG A 178 18.22 -17.17 -1.77
C ARG A 178 17.11 -18.01 -1.14
N PHE A 179 16.06 -17.37 -0.60
CA PHE A 179 14.91 -18.08 -0.02
C PHE A 179 14.08 -18.83 -1.07
N GLY A 180 13.95 -18.28 -2.28
CA GLY A 180 13.26 -18.94 -3.39
C GLY A 180 14.05 -20.09 -4.03
N GLN A 181 15.30 -20.30 -3.64
CA GLN A 181 16.19 -21.37 -4.13
C GLN A 181 16.49 -22.40 -3.03
N ASP A 182 15.55 -22.62 -2.10
CA ASP A 182 15.68 -23.56 -0.96
C ASP A 182 16.85 -23.27 0.01
N GLY A 183 17.49 -22.10 -0.12
CA GLY A 183 18.58 -21.67 0.74
C GLY A 183 18.06 -21.13 2.07
N ARG A 184 18.42 -21.78 3.19
CA ARG A 184 18.27 -21.21 4.54
C ARG A 184 19.46 -20.31 4.86
N GLY A 185 19.24 -19.14 5.45
CA GLY A 185 20.31 -18.19 5.78
C GLY A 185 20.62 -17.18 4.67
N GLY A 186 21.47 -16.20 4.96
CA GLY A 186 21.87 -15.15 4.02
C GLY A 186 21.93 -13.77 4.67
N LEU A 187 22.42 -12.78 3.92
CA LEU A 187 22.59 -11.41 4.41
C LEU A 187 21.27 -10.80 4.92
N TYR A 188 20.15 -11.14 4.28
CA TYR A 188 18.81 -10.66 4.63
C TYR A 188 17.99 -11.67 5.43
N TRP A 189 18.59 -12.78 5.89
CA TRP A 189 17.91 -13.76 6.72
C TRP A 189 17.83 -13.33 8.19
N PHE A 190 18.73 -12.45 8.63
CA PHE A 190 18.77 -11.91 9.99
C PHE A 190 18.61 -13.02 11.07
N SER A 191 17.72 -12.83 12.05
CA SER A 191 17.44 -13.82 13.10
C SER A 191 16.30 -14.73 12.66
N HIS A 192 16.63 -15.83 11.99
CA HIS A 192 15.67 -16.87 11.56
C HIS A 192 14.56 -16.37 10.63
N GLY A 193 14.89 -15.45 9.71
CA GLY A 193 13.93 -14.82 8.79
C GLY A 193 13.37 -13.49 9.28
N PHE A 194 13.60 -13.12 10.55
CA PHE A 194 13.10 -11.89 11.12
C PHE A 194 14.20 -10.85 11.34
N ASN A 195 13.99 -9.66 10.77
CA ASN A 195 14.75 -8.49 11.13
C ASN A 195 14.08 -7.80 12.34
N VAL A 196 14.48 -8.19 13.56
CA VAL A 196 13.94 -7.60 14.80
C VAL A 196 14.04 -6.07 14.80
N ARG A 197 15.09 -5.53 14.16
CA ARG A 197 15.32 -4.08 14.05
C ARG A 197 14.30 -3.38 13.17
N ALA A 198 13.63 -4.11 12.27
CA ALA A 198 12.52 -3.61 11.44
C ALA A 198 11.16 -3.94 12.05
N VAL A 199 10.99 -5.16 12.56
CA VAL A 199 9.72 -5.65 13.11
C VAL A 199 9.29 -4.86 14.34
N VAL A 200 10.20 -4.57 15.28
CA VAL A 200 9.85 -3.83 16.50
C VAL A 200 9.41 -2.39 16.18
N PRO A 201 10.14 -1.59 15.39
CA PRO A 201 9.66 -0.28 14.92
C PRO A 201 8.35 -0.34 14.14
N PHE A 202 8.17 -1.36 13.30
CA PHE A 202 6.93 -1.55 12.53
C PHE A 202 5.72 -1.74 13.45
N ILE A 203 5.82 -2.63 14.43
CA ILE A 203 4.74 -2.89 15.39
C ILE A 203 4.50 -1.65 16.25
N ALA A 204 5.56 -0.99 16.73
CA ALA A 204 5.43 0.22 17.56
C ALA A 204 4.76 1.38 16.80
N GLY A 205 5.19 1.66 15.58
CA GLY A 205 4.61 2.71 14.74
C GLY A 205 3.16 2.39 14.34
N SER A 206 2.89 1.17 13.90
CA SER A 206 1.52 0.77 13.52
C SER A 206 0.60 0.78 14.74
N GLY A 207 1.05 0.24 15.87
CA GLY A 207 0.29 0.22 17.13
C GLY A 207 -0.07 1.62 17.62
N LEU A 208 0.87 2.57 17.56
CA LEU A 208 0.57 3.95 17.94
C LEU A 208 -0.43 4.62 16.97
N GLY A 209 -0.33 4.33 15.67
CA GLY A 209 -1.31 4.78 14.69
C GLY A 209 -2.71 4.27 14.99
N LEU A 210 -2.83 2.97 15.29
CA LEU A 210 -4.10 2.37 15.70
C LEU A 210 -4.66 3.04 16.95
N LEU A 211 -3.84 3.30 17.96
CA LEU A 211 -4.30 3.90 19.21
C LEU A 211 -4.77 5.36 19.05
N THR A 212 -4.38 6.02 17.96
CA THR A 212 -4.68 7.43 17.67
C THR A 212 -5.62 7.61 16.48
N VAL A 213 -6.12 6.52 15.89
CA VAL A 213 -6.98 6.59 14.72
C VAL A 213 -8.33 7.19 15.10
N GLN A 214 -8.81 8.09 14.26
CA GLN A 214 -10.08 8.76 14.45
C GLN A 214 -11.06 8.28 13.39
N ASN A 215 -12.01 7.44 13.78
CA ASN A 215 -13.03 6.88 12.91
C ASN A 215 -14.30 6.54 13.70
N ASP A 216 -15.45 6.57 13.04
CA ASP A 216 -16.76 6.28 13.65
C ASP A 216 -16.94 4.81 14.09
N LEU A 217 -16.21 3.88 13.47
CA LEU A 217 -16.26 2.44 13.73
C LEU A 217 -15.32 1.97 14.83
N TYR A 218 -14.22 2.69 15.04
CA TYR A 218 -13.21 2.33 16.02
C TYR A 218 -12.82 3.55 16.83
N GLN A 219 -13.32 3.58 18.07
CA GLN A 219 -13.02 4.61 19.05
C GLN A 219 -11.66 4.32 19.68
N ALA A 220 -10.60 4.85 19.09
CA ALA A 220 -9.27 4.65 19.61
C ALA A 220 -9.07 5.39 20.95
N PRO A 221 -8.33 4.82 21.92
CA PRO A 221 -8.15 5.43 23.25
C PRO A 221 -7.60 6.86 23.21
N PHE A 222 -6.82 7.18 22.18
CA PHE A 222 -6.16 8.45 21.99
C PHE A 222 -6.63 9.19 20.72
N ALA A 223 -7.81 8.86 20.19
CA ALA A 223 -8.35 9.43 18.95
C ALA A 223 -8.45 10.97 18.98
N ASN A 224 -8.64 11.57 20.16
CA ASN A 224 -8.83 13.03 20.30
C ASN A 224 -7.60 13.78 20.83
N ILE A 225 -6.40 13.20 20.74
CA ILE A 225 -5.16 13.90 21.18
C ILE A 225 -4.94 15.22 20.41
N ALA A 226 -5.36 15.29 19.15
CA ALA A 226 -5.17 16.45 18.29
C ALA A 226 -6.44 17.28 18.06
N GLY A 227 -7.42 17.21 18.97
CA GLY A 227 -8.63 18.05 18.90
C GLY A 227 -9.52 17.76 17.68
N GLY A 228 -9.60 16.49 17.28
CA GLY A 228 -10.44 16.04 16.17
C GLY A 228 -9.73 15.91 14.81
N ILE A 229 -8.41 16.04 14.76
CA ILE A 229 -7.59 15.76 13.57
C ILE A 229 -7.00 14.35 13.66
N ASP A 230 -7.22 13.54 12.63
CA ASP A 230 -6.62 12.20 12.53
C ASP A 230 -5.10 12.29 12.28
N VAL A 231 -4.32 11.96 13.30
CA VAL A 231 -2.84 11.97 13.28
C VAL A 231 -2.22 10.57 13.16
N SER A 232 -3.05 9.53 13.03
CA SER A 232 -2.63 8.13 13.05
C SER A 232 -1.51 7.80 12.07
N LEU A 233 -1.69 8.16 10.80
CA LEU A 233 -0.72 7.91 9.74
C LEU A 233 0.61 8.64 10.00
N LEU A 234 0.55 9.90 10.42
CA LEU A 234 1.75 10.70 10.65
C LEU A 234 2.55 10.11 11.82
N LEU A 235 1.88 9.74 12.91
CA LEU A 235 2.51 9.08 14.04
C LEU A 235 3.09 7.71 13.65
N SER A 236 2.38 6.92 12.85
CA SER A 236 2.91 5.64 12.37
C SER A 236 4.17 5.77 11.54
N VAL A 237 4.22 6.75 10.64
CA VAL A 237 5.39 7.03 9.79
C VAL A 237 6.55 7.54 10.65
N VAL A 238 6.31 8.54 11.49
CA VAL A 238 7.37 9.19 12.29
C VAL A 238 7.94 8.23 13.32
N VAL A 239 7.09 7.49 14.05
CA VAL A 239 7.54 6.55 15.07
C VAL A 239 8.16 5.31 14.44
N GLY A 240 7.53 4.72 13.42
CA GLY A 240 8.08 3.54 12.74
C GLY A 240 9.41 3.84 12.04
N GLY A 241 9.47 4.91 11.25
CA GLY A 241 10.70 5.34 10.57
C GLY A 241 11.77 5.83 11.54
N GLY A 242 11.40 6.63 12.54
CA GLY A 242 12.32 7.17 13.55
C GLY A 242 12.95 6.09 14.42
N LEU A 243 12.15 5.15 14.95
CA LEU A 243 12.67 4.02 15.73
C LEU A 243 13.56 3.11 14.88
N TYR A 244 13.19 2.87 13.63
CA TYR A 244 14.04 2.10 12.71
C TYR A 244 15.36 2.80 12.43
N TRP A 245 15.32 4.12 12.17
CA TRP A 245 16.53 4.92 11.97
C TRP A 245 17.44 4.85 13.18
N LEU A 246 16.90 5.03 14.38
CA LEU A 246 17.63 4.91 15.64
C LEU A 246 18.23 3.52 15.80
N ALA A 247 17.46 2.46 15.51
CA ALA A 247 17.94 1.09 15.55
C ALA A 247 19.09 0.84 14.56
N GLN A 248 19.08 1.47 13.38
CA GLN A 248 20.20 1.37 12.43
C GLN A 248 21.45 2.16 12.87
N VAL A 249 21.28 3.21 13.66
CA VAL A 249 22.41 3.99 14.22
C VAL A 249 23.03 3.26 15.41
N SER A 250 22.21 2.77 16.34
CA SER A 250 22.68 2.06 17.53
C SER A 250 23.14 0.63 17.23
N TRP A 251 22.50 -0.03 16.27
CA TRP A 251 22.80 -1.39 15.87
C TRP A 251 22.76 -1.53 14.33
N PRO A 252 23.83 -1.16 13.62
CA PRO A 252 23.88 -1.20 12.16
C PRO A 252 23.83 -2.64 11.62
N ALA A 253 23.05 -2.86 10.55
CA ALA A 253 22.95 -4.17 9.89
C ALA A 253 24.27 -4.55 9.20
N PRO A 254 24.56 -5.86 9.03
CA PRO A 254 25.66 -6.32 8.19
C PRO A 254 25.52 -5.71 6.79
N ARG A 255 26.59 -5.08 6.30
CA ARG A 255 26.55 -4.32 5.05
C ARG A 255 26.75 -5.21 3.84
N VAL A 256 26.08 -4.86 2.75
CA VAL A 256 26.46 -5.34 1.43
C VAL A 256 27.78 -4.65 1.05
N VAL A 257 28.87 -5.40 0.96
CA VAL A 257 30.05 -4.95 0.22
C VAL A 257 29.91 -5.57 -1.16
N VAL A 258 29.30 -4.82 -2.10
CA VAL A 258 29.34 -5.21 -3.50
C VAL A 258 30.78 -4.98 -3.94
N SER A 259 31.59 -6.03 -4.07
CA SER A 259 32.87 -5.90 -4.75
C SER A 259 32.56 -5.44 -6.18
N SER A 260 33.10 -4.30 -6.57
CA SER A 260 33.13 -3.87 -7.96
C SER A 260 34.04 -4.85 -8.70
N GLY A 261 33.50 -6.02 -9.08
CA GLY A 261 34.18 -6.94 -9.97
C GLY A 261 34.45 -6.21 -11.28
N SER A 262 35.73 -6.05 -11.62
CA SER A 262 36.17 -5.50 -12.90
C SER A 262 35.52 -6.29 -14.02
N SER A 263 34.76 -5.61 -14.87
CA SER A 263 34.44 -6.11 -16.20
C SER A 263 35.74 -6.24 -16.98
N ALA A 264 36.18 -7.48 -17.20
CA ALA A 264 37.07 -7.86 -18.29
C ALA A 264 36.21 -8.55 -19.37
#